data_AF-Q4D8T4-F1
#
_entry.id   AF-Q4D8T4-F1
#
_cell.length_a   1.000
_cell.length_b   1.000
_cell.length_c   1.000
_cell.angle_alpha   90.00
_cell.angle_beta   90.00
_cell.angle_gamma   90.00
#
_symmetry.space_group_name_H-M   'P 1'
#
loop_
_entity.id
_entity.type
_entity.pdbx_description
1 polymer ?
#
loop_
_entity_poly.entity_id
_entity_poly.type
_entity_poly.pdbx_seq_one_letter_code
_entity_poly.pdbx_strand_id
1 'polypeptide(L)'
;MGEDHIFKSGVSHNYYGEALYAQQKPIPCPQCKRVGRLAGHLNEIYRRIPRTQWEALVLCHRCGENVLRHEDMATHRRVWYCSYCEICLCTKCQR
;
A
#
# COMPACT_ATOMS: atom_id res chain seq x y z
N MET A 1 16.85 -14.16 -3.86
CA MET A 1 15.38 -14.13 -3.62
C MET A 1 15.18 -13.05 -2.58
N GLY A 2 14.61 -11.90 -2.95
CA GLY A 2 14.50 -10.75 -2.06
C GLY A 2 13.57 -11.08 -0.91
N GLU A 3 14.12 -11.21 0.29
CA GLU A 3 13.35 -11.51 1.48
C GLU A 3 12.49 -10.28 1.81
N ASP A 4 11.17 -10.46 1.78
CA ASP A 4 10.19 -9.43 2.10
C ASP A 4 10.20 -9.18 3.62
N HIS A 5 11.15 -8.35 4.07
CA HIS A 5 11.39 -8.08 5.49
C HIS A 5 10.19 -7.42 6.20
N ILE A 6 9.29 -6.74 5.49
CA ILE A 6 8.05 -6.18 6.06
C ILE A 6 7.11 -7.30 6.57
N PHE A 7 7.08 -8.45 5.88
CA PHE A 7 6.08 -9.50 6.13
C PHE A 7 6.58 -10.64 7.03
N LYS A 8 7.90 -10.75 7.28
CA LYS A 8 8.45 -11.69 8.27
C LYS A 8 8.17 -11.27 9.71
N SER A 9 8.03 -9.97 9.98
CA SER A 9 7.38 -9.54 11.21
C SER A 9 5.89 -9.78 11.08
N GLY A 10 5.26 -10.42 12.06
CA GLY A 10 3.80 -10.60 12.13
C GLY A 10 3.07 -9.28 12.34
N VAL A 11 3.28 -8.29 11.47
CA VAL A 11 2.75 -6.94 11.60
C VAL A 11 1.23 -7.02 11.45
N SER A 12 0.54 -6.88 12.58
CA SER A 12 -0.91 -6.72 12.69
C SER A 12 -1.33 -5.26 12.62
N HIS A 13 -0.39 -4.35 12.35
CA HIS A 13 -0.60 -2.92 12.43
C HIS A 13 -1.43 -2.42 11.24
N ASN A 14 -2.56 -1.80 11.55
CA ASN A 14 -3.56 -1.34 10.57
C ASN A 14 -3.17 0.04 10.00
N TYR A 15 -2.06 0.08 9.24
CA TYR A 15 -1.53 1.34 8.70
C TYR A 15 -2.51 2.09 7.80
N TYR A 16 -3.33 1.37 7.04
CA TYR A 16 -4.30 2.05 6.17
C TYR A 16 -5.51 2.56 6.97
N GLY A 17 -6.00 1.83 7.97
CA GLY A 17 -7.01 2.32 8.89
C GLY A 17 -6.55 3.56 9.69
N GLU A 18 -5.31 3.57 10.17
CA GLU A 18 -4.74 4.77 10.78
C GLU A 18 -4.64 5.93 9.78
N ALA A 19 -4.27 5.65 8.52
CA ALA A 19 -4.13 6.68 7.50
C ALA A 19 -5.48 7.30 7.14
N LEU A 20 -6.54 6.49 7.14
CA LEU A 20 -7.91 6.94 7.00
C LEU A 20 -8.35 7.80 8.20
N TYR A 21 -8.08 7.35 9.42
CA TYR A 21 -8.43 8.10 10.63
C TYR A 21 -7.75 9.47 10.68
N ALA A 22 -6.48 9.55 10.24
CA ALA A 22 -5.74 10.80 10.17
C ALA A 22 -6.23 11.76 9.07
N GLN A 23 -7.27 11.37 8.30
CA GLN A 23 -7.99 12.10 7.25
C GLN A 23 -7.20 12.72 6.09
N GLN A 24 -5.88 12.85 6.18
CA GLN A 24 -5.01 13.38 5.12
C GLN A 24 -3.51 13.42 5.46
N LYS A 25 -3.10 13.20 6.73
CA LYS A 25 -1.67 13.19 7.06
C LYS A 25 -1.03 11.85 6.68
N PRO A 26 0.06 11.88 5.90
CA PRO A 26 0.71 10.67 5.45
C PRO A 26 1.31 9.89 6.62
N ILE A 27 0.92 8.63 6.75
CA ILE A 27 1.53 7.75 7.74
C ILE A 27 2.92 7.33 7.27
N PRO A 28 3.94 7.41 8.15
CA PRO A 28 5.28 6.95 7.83
C PRO A 28 5.27 5.48 7.45
N CYS A 29 5.89 5.16 6.32
CA CYS A 29 6.14 3.79 5.91
C CYS A 29 6.93 3.08 7.01
N PRO A 30 6.51 1.89 7.45
CA PRO A 30 7.19 1.20 8.55
C PRO A 30 8.64 0.85 8.22
N GLN A 31 8.96 0.65 6.93
CA GLN A 31 10.28 0.23 6.46
C GLN A 31 11.26 1.41 6.23
N CYS A 32 10.90 2.41 5.42
CA CYS A 32 11.80 3.55 5.17
C CYS A 32 11.53 4.78 6.06
N LYS A 33 10.50 4.74 6.92
CA LYS A 33 10.01 5.88 7.73
C LYS A 33 9.62 7.13 6.94
N ARG A 34 9.60 7.06 5.60
CA ARG A 34 9.12 8.16 4.75
C ARG A 34 7.61 8.11 4.60
N VAL A 35 7.04 9.26 4.27
CA VAL A 35 5.62 9.47 3.97
C VAL A 35 5.06 8.44 2.97
N GLY A 36 4.15 7.59 3.42
CA GLY A 36 3.25 6.83 2.55
C GLY A 36 1.97 7.61 2.28
N ARG A 37 1.25 7.25 1.21
CA ARG A 37 0.09 8.03 0.71
C ARG A 37 -1.08 7.12 0.38
N LEU A 38 -2.28 7.61 0.63
CA LEU A 38 -3.51 7.01 0.14
C LEU A 38 -3.75 7.47 -1.30
N ALA A 39 -3.89 6.54 -2.24
CA ALA A 39 -4.24 6.81 -3.63
C ALA A 39 -5.69 6.42 -3.90
N GLY A 40 -6.42 7.31 -4.58
CA GLY A 40 -7.75 7.01 -5.13
C GLY A 40 -7.65 6.46 -6.56
N HIS A 41 -6.66 6.93 -7.32
CA HIS A 41 -6.47 6.55 -8.71
C HIS A 41 -5.13 5.88 -8.95
N LEU A 42 -5.11 4.86 -9.81
CA LEU A 42 -3.90 4.12 -10.17
C LEU A 42 -2.83 5.02 -10.82
N ASN A 43 -3.27 6.06 -11.54
CA ASN A 43 -2.37 7.05 -12.13
C ASN A 43 -1.47 7.75 -11.09
N GLU A 44 -1.92 7.92 -9.85
CA GLU A 44 -1.09 8.52 -8.80
C GLU A 44 0.11 7.63 -8.44
N ILE A 45 -0.09 6.31 -8.45
CA ILE A 45 0.94 5.31 -8.16
C ILE A 45 1.84 5.13 -9.37
N TYR A 46 1.25 4.95 -10.55
CA TYR A 46 1.96 4.70 -11.81
C TYR A 46 2.87 5.85 -12.25
N ARG A 47 2.61 7.09 -11.82
CA ARG A 47 3.50 8.23 -12.04
C ARG A 47 4.71 8.26 -11.11
N ARG A 48 4.64 7.56 -9.98
CA ARG A 48 5.66 7.56 -8.93
C ARG A 48 6.52 6.31 -8.95
N ILE A 49 5.98 5.21 -9.49
CA ILE A 49 6.61 3.90 -9.48
C ILE A 49 6.88 3.46 -10.93
N PRO A 50 8.10 2.98 -11.25
CA PRO A 50 8.45 2.51 -12.58
C PRO A 50 7.50 1.44 -13.11
N ARG A 51 7.21 1.48 -14.42
CA ARG A 51 6.27 0.57 -15.09
C ARG A 51 6.63 -0.92 -14.91
N THR A 52 7.93 -1.21 -14.82
CA THR A 52 8.48 -2.56 -14.58
C THR A 52 8.07 -3.16 -13.23
N GLN A 53 7.64 -2.34 -12.28
CA GLN A 53 7.25 -2.80 -10.94
C GLN A 53 5.74 -2.83 -10.72
N TRP A 54 4.96 -2.36 -11.69
CA TRP A 54 3.50 -2.35 -11.54
C TRP A 54 3.00 -3.75 -11.29
N GLU A 55 3.51 -4.75 -12.03
CA GLU A 55 3.18 -6.17 -11.91
C GLU A 55 3.53 -6.76 -10.53
N ALA A 56 4.64 -6.34 -9.93
CA ALA A 56 5.04 -6.79 -8.60
C ALA A 56 4.14 -6.21 -7.50
N LEU A 57 3.60 -5.02 -7.71
CA LEU A 57 2.72 -4.33 -6.77
C LEU A 57 1.26 -4.77 -6.84
N VAL A 58 0.91 -5.57 -7.84
CA VAL A 58 -0.49 -5.88 -8.12
C VAL A 58 -1.04 -6.84 -7.07
N LEU A 59 -0.30 -7.84 -6.64
CA LEU A 59 -0.87 -8.93 -5.85
C LEU A 59 -0.56 -8.78 -4.36
N CYS A 60 -1.60 -8.84 -3.54
CA CYS A 60 -1.42 -8.95 -2.10
C CYS A 60 -0.81 -10.32 -1.77
N HIS A 61 0.35 -10.34 -1.13
CA HIS A 61 1.00 -11.60 -0.72
C HIS A 61 0.13 -12.47 0.22
N ARG A 62 -0.85 -11.88 0.92
CA ARG A 62 -1.70 -12.60 1.89
C ARG A 62 -2.93 -13.23 1.24
N CYS A 63 -3.66 -12.50 0.41
CA CYS A 63 -4.90 -12.99 -0.22
C CYS A 63 -4.75 -13.33 -1.70
N GLY A 64 -3.62 -12.99 -2.32
CA GLY A 64 -3.38 -13.19 -3.75
C GLY A 64 -4.17 -12.26 -4.67
N GLU A 65 -5.04 -11.41 -4.11
CA GLU A 65 -5.90 -10.54 -4.90
C GLU A 65 -5.14 -9.33 -5.44
N ASN A 66 -5.63 -8.83 -6.56
CA ASN A 66 -5.14 -7.61 -7.18
C ASN A 66 -5.52 -6.40 -6.31
N VAL A 67 -4.57 -5.82 -5.57
CA VAL A 67 -4.78 -4.67 -4.67
C VAL A 67 -5.26 -3.43 -5.41
N LEU A 68 -4.98 -3.33 -6.71
CA LEU A 68 -5.37 -2.19 -7.54
C LEU A 68 -6.80 -2.30 -8.06
N ARG A 69 -7.43 -3.48 -7.99
CA ARG A 69 -8.85 -3.69 -8.37
C ARG A 69 -9.82 -3.35 -7.27
N HIS A 70 -9.37 -3.34 -6.01
CA HIS A 70 -10.25 -3.08 -4.88
C HIS A 70 -10.20 -1.60 -4.48
N GLU A 71 -11.39 -1.03 -4.30
CA GLU A 71 -11.61 0.30 -3.75
C GLU A 71 -12.38 0.16 -2.44
N ASP A 72 -11.94 0.90 -1.44
CA ASP A 72 -12.63 1.03 -0.16
C ASP A 72 -13.90 1.85 -0.36
N MET A 73 -15.05 1.23 -0.10
CA MET A 73 -16.35 1.84 -0.40
C MET A 73 -16.67 3.05 0.49
N ALA A 74 -16.05 3.18 1.66
CA ALA A 74 -16.30 4.31 2.55
C ALA A 74 -15.49 5.55 2.15
N THR A 75 -14.31 5.34 1.56
CA THR A 75 -13.32 6.41 1.39
C THR A 75 -12.90 6.63 -0.06
N HIS A 76 -13.36 5.78 -0.98
CA HIS A 76 -12.98 5.77 -2.38
C HIS A 76 -11.46 5.64 -2.60
N ARG A 77 -10.75 5.10 -1.60
CA ARG A 77 -9.30 4.87 -1.68
C ARG A 77 -9.03 3.44 -2.09
N ARG A 78 -8.06 3.25 -2.98
CA ARG A 78 -7.71 1.92 -3.48
C ARG A 78 -6.55 1.30 -2.73
N VAL A 79 -5.58 2.12 -2.34
CA VAL A 79 -4.29 1.62 -1.84
C VAL A 79 -3.62 2.69 -0.98
N TRP A 80 -2.96 2.27 0.09
CA TRP A 80 -1.86 3.04 0.67
C TRP A 80 -0.56 2.58 0.02
N TYR A 81 0.28 3.49 -0.48
CA TYR A 81 1.55 3.15 -1.11
C TYR A 81 2.71 3.98 -0.56
N CYS A 82 3.90 3.38 -0.56
CA CYS A 82 5.14 4.09 -0.37
C CYS A 82 5.95 3.99 -1.65
N SER A 83 6.09 5.10 -2.38
CA SER A 83 6.87 5.15 -3.63
C SER A 83 8.37 4.90 -3.44
N TYR A 84 8.88 5.03 -2.22
CA TYR A 84 10.30 4.82 -1.93
C TYR A 84 10.66 3.38 -1.62
N CYS A 85 9.75 2.68 -0.94
CA CYS A 85 9.89 1.23 -0.74
C CYS A 85 9.27 0.44 -1.89
N GLU A 86 8.52 1.11 -2.77
CA GLU A 86 7.80 0.49 -3.88
C GLU A 86 6.89 -0.64 -3.36
N ILE A 87 6.13 -0.31 -2.31
CA ILE A 87 5.14 -1.21 -1.69
C ILE A 87 3.76 -0.56 -1.70
N CYS A 88 2.72 -1.38 -1.72
CA CYS A 88 1.35 -0.97 -1.43
C CYS A 88 0.66 -1.96 -0.50
N LEU A 89 -0.25 -1.42 0.32
CA LEU A 89 -1.07 -2.20 1.24
C LEU A 89 -2.40 -2.53 0.59
N CYS A 90 -2.82 -3.78 0.74
CA CYS A 90 -4.16 -4.21 0.39
C CYS A 90 -5.17 -3.61 1.39
N THR A 91 -6.17 -2.88 0.91
CA THR A 91 -7.22 -2.30 1.77
C THR A 91 -8.12 -3.36 2.41
N LYS A 92 -8.19 -4.56 1.84
CA LYS A 92 -8.90 -5.69 2.44
C LYS A 92 -8.10 -6.37 3.54
N CYS A 93 -6.79 -6.57 3.32
CA CYS A 93 -5.94 -7.31 4.25
C CYS A 93 -5.19 -6.43 5.25
N GLN A 94 -5.15 -5.11 5.01
CA GLN A 94 -4.37 -4.13 5.76
C GLN A 94 -2.87 -4.50 5.84
N ARG A 95 -2.39 -5.23 4.83
CA ARG A 95 -1.05 -5.79 4.68
C ARG A 95 -0.63 -5.74 3.24
#